data_AF-A0A7C3PD13-F1
#
_entry.id   AF-A0A7C3PD13-F1
#
_cell.length_a   1.000
_cell.length_b   1.000
_cell.length_c   1.000
_cell.angle_alpha   90.00
_cell.angle_beta   90.00
_cell.angle_gamma   90.00
#
_symmetry.space_group_name_H-M   'P 1'
#
loop_
_entity.id
_entity.type
_entity.pdbx_description
1 polymer ?
#
loop_
_entity_poly.entity_id
_entity_poly.type
_entity_poly.pdbx_seq_one_letter_code
_entity_poly.pdbx_strand_id
1 'polypeptide(L)'
;MRVRIPRSAPNRAIPRPVPRGPGGHYPTYSSEGWTRMSDHPQRRRPFVFTRESIRRLDRAAIEEYGIPGIVLMENAAAAVERQAMRLMDEMLRSAAPSSGSALVLILCGPGNNGGDGLAVARRLHNQAAMGAPAEIKIALCAPRDRFRGDAMTNLVICERMRIPLEAPKPGGFLAPDRLDHMVSGRRNAAILIVDAIFGTGLDRAAEPPISDVMDWANALRDGANHARVIAVDIPSGLNCDTGMPPRRHDGAPASCIRADLTVTLAGLKRGFLNPEARTWTGDVFVGDIGAPVELMRRLASEPGTVR
;
A
#
# COMPACT_ATOMS: atom_id res chain seq x y z
N MET A 1 -10.63 7.52 -0.05
CA MET A 1 -11.22 8.33 -1.15
C MET A 1 -10.61 7.85 -2.47
N ARG A 2 -11.40 7.32 -3.43
CA ARG A 2 -10.90 6.85 -4.73
C ARG A 2 -10.95 8.05 -5.71
N VAL A 3 -9.82 8.51 -6.22
CA VAL A 3 -9.76 9.64 -7.18
C VAL A 3 -9.60 9.08 -8.59
N ARG A 4 -10.54 9.39 -9.50
CA ARG A 4 -10.50 8.96 -10.91
C ARG A 4 -10.32 10.19 -11.81
N ILE A 5 -9.21 10.28 -12.54
CA ILE A 5 -8.98 11.35 -13.52
C ILE A 5 -9.81 11.03 -14.79
N PRO A 6 -10.59 11.98 -15.36
CA PRO A 6 -11.59 11.65 -16.37
C PRO A 6 -10.96 11.30 -17.73
N ARG A 7 -11.56 10.32 -18.43
CA ARG A 7 -11.51 10.20 -19.90
C ARG A 7 -12.89 10.54 -20.44
N SER A 8 -12.95 11.27 -21.56
CA SER A 8 -14.17 11.59 -22.28
C SER A 8 -14.85 10.31 -22.81
N ALA A 9 -16.17 10.18 -22.63
CA ALA A 9 -16.99 9.21 -23.36
C ALA A 9 -18.47 9.65 -23.41
N PRO A 10 -19.21 9.32 -24.50
CA PRO A 10 -20.59 9.75 -24.71
C PRO A 10 -21.64 8.80 -24.10
N ASN A 11 -22.87 9.30 -24.18
CA ASN A 11 -24.12 8.97 -23.46
C ASN A 11 -24.71 7.55 -23.71
N ARG A 12 -25.36 6.94 -22.70
CA ARG A 12 -26.49 5.98 -22.87
C ARG A 12 -27.20 5.59 -21.55
N ALA A 13 -28.46 5.19 -21.71
CA ALA A 13 -29.62 5.26 -20.80
C ALA A 13 -29.76 4.15 -19.71
N ILE A 14 -30.69 4.38 -18.78
CA ILE A 14 -30.96 3.67 -17.51
C ILE A 14 -32.12 2.65 -17.63
N PRO A 15 -32.08 1.45 -17.01
CA PRO A 15 -33.26 0.62 -16.76
C PRO A 15 -33.73 0.57 -15.29
N ARG A 16 -35.03 0.25 -15.11
CA ARG A 16 -35.86 0.25 -13.88
C ARG A 16 -35.69 -0.99 -12.97
N PRO A 17 -36.09 -0.96 -11.67
CA PRO A 17 -35.76 -1.98 -10.67
C PRO A 17 -36.81 -3.11 -10.50
N VAL A 18 -36.41 -4.20 -9.83
CA VAL A 18 -37.21 -5.41 -9.51
C VAL A 18 -37.19 -5.68 -7.98
N PRO A 19 -38.26 -6.22 -7.33
CA PRO A 19 -38.38 -6.31 -5.87
C PRO A 19 -37.84 -7.61 -5.23
N ARG A 20 -37.57 -7.57 -3.91
CA ARG A 20 -36.94 -8.63 -3.09
C ARG A 20 -37.96 -9.48 -2.30
N GLY A 21 -37.62 -10.76 -2.04
CA GLY A 21 -38.29 -11.69 -1.10
C GLY A 21 -37.37 -12.16 0.05
N PRO A 22 -37.88 -12.91 1.07
CA PRO A 22 -37.28 -12.98 2.41
C PRO A 22 -36.54 -14.30 2.75
N GLY A 23 -35.43 -14.20 3.50
CA GLY A 23 -34.87 -15.32 4.27
C GLY A 23 -33.33 -15.35 4.42
N GLY A 24 -32.82 -15.10 5.64
CA GLY A 24 -31.47 -15.49 6.10
C GLY A 24 -30.38 -14.40 6.05
N HIS A 25 -30.20 -13.63 7.13
CA HIS A 25 -29.20 -12.55 7.21
C HIS A 25 -27.86 -13.02 7.83
N TYR A 26 -26.87 -13.29 6.98
CA TYR A 26 -25.49 -12.84 7.21
C TYR A 26 -25.34 -11.49 6.47
N PRO A 27 -24.50 -10.52 6.92
CA PRO A 27 -24.36 -9.24 6.24
C PRO A 27 -23.71 -9.46 4.87
N THR A 28 -24.54 -9.61 3.84
CA THR A 28 -24.11 -9.54 2.45
C THR A 28 -23.88 -8.05 2.15
N TYR A 29 -22.62 -7.69 1.90
CA TYR A 29 -22.29 -6.38 1.36
C TYR A 29 -22.90 -6.31 -0.04
N SER A 30 -24.10 -5.74 -0.13
CA SER A 30 -24.82 -5.57 -1.38
C SER A 30 -23.98 -4.75 -2.36
N SER A 31 -23.74 -5.32 -3.53
CA SER A 31 -23.02 -4.75 -4.67
C SER A 31 -23.79 -3.64 -5.42
N GLU A 32 -24.73 -2.97 -4.76
CA GLU A 32 -25.62 -2.00 -5.39
C GLU A 32 -25.37 -0.59 -4.82
N GLY A 33 -24.90 0.31 -5.68
CA GLY A 33 -24.75 1.74 -5.37
C GLY A 33 -23.44 2.38 -5.84
N TRP A 34 -22.98 2.09 -7.07
CA TRP A 34 -21.79 2.73 -7.63
C TRP A 34 -22.14 4.08 -8.25
N THR A 35 -22.14 5.12 -7.43
CA THR A 35 -22.23 6.49 -7.93
C THR A 35 -20.90 6.87 -8.59
N ARG A 36 -20.96 7.27 -9.87
CA ARG A 36 -19.82 7.91 -10.55
C ARG A 36 -19.42 9.17 -9.78
N MET A 37 -18.18 9.62 -9.97
CA MET A 37 -17.58 10.77 -9.28
C MET A 37 -18.37 12.10 -9.44
N SER A 38 -19.45 12.12 -10.24
CA SER A 38 -20.30 13.27 -10.52
C SER A 38 -21.47 13.51 -9.56
N ASP A 39 -21.96 12.54 -8.76
CA ASP A 39 -23.29 12.69 -8.13
C ASP A 39 -23.30 12.80 -6.58
N HIS A 40 -22.22 13.25 -5.93
CA HIS A 40 -22.25 13.59 -4.49
C HIS A 40 -21.77 15.02 -4.18
N PRO A 41 -22.65 15.93 -3.70
CA PRO A 41 -22.33 17.37 -3.58
C PRO A 41 -21.38 17.78 -2.44
N GLN A 42 -20.82 16.87 -1.64
CA GLN A 42 -20.10 17.23 -0.40
C GLN A 42 -18.90 16.34 -0.03
N ARG A 43 -18.05 15.93 -0.98
CA ARG A 43 -16.73 15.33 -0.62
C ARG A 43 -15.61 16.35 -0.81
N ARG A 44 -15.03 16.82 0.31
CA ARG A 44 -13.86 17.73 0.33
C ARG A 44 -12.71 17.12 -0.48
N ARG A 45 -12.02 17.95 -1.27
CA ARG A 45 -10.80 17.55 -2.01
C ARG A 45 -9.76 16.99 -1.02
N PRO A 46 -8.99 15.95 -1.41
CA PRO A 46 -7.95 15.42 -0.52
C PRO A 46 -6.86 16.47 -0.36
N PHE A 47 -6.20 16.48 0.81
CA PHE A 47 -5.00 17.28 1.00
C PHE A 47 -3.88 16.78 0.09
N VAL A 48 -3.04 17.69 -0.39
CA VAL A 48 -1.85 17.40 -1.20
C VAL A 48 -0.64 17.86 -0.41
N PHE A 49 0.37 17.01 -0.30
CA PHE A 49 1.58 17.29 0.46
C PHE A 49 2.83 17.13 -0.41
N THR A 50 3.83 17.98 -0.18
CA THR A 50 5.20 17.74 -0.66
C THR A 50 5.88 16.72 0.25
N ARG A 51 7.03 16.21 -0.16
CA ARG A 51 7.89 15.39 0.72
C ARG A 51 8.18 16.11 2.04
N GLU A 52 8.45 17.40 1.98
CA GLU A 52 8.79 18.18 3.17
C GLU A 52 7.59 18.30 4.11
N SER A 53 6.42 18.70 3.61
CA SER A 53 5.25 18.95 4.46
C SER A 53 4.68 17.65 5.04
N ILE A 54 4.69 16.54 4.30
CA ILE A 54 4.24 15.25 4.84
C ILE A 54 5.18 14.70 5.92
N ARG A 55 6.50 14.87 5.78
CA ARG A 55 7.45 14.47 6.85
C ARG A 55 7.30 15.33 8.10
N ARG A 56 6.91 16.60 7.93
CA ARG A 56 6.60 17.49 9.04
C ARG A 56 5.29 17.12 9.73
N LEU A 57 4.33 16.55 9.00
CA LEU A 57 3.05 16.10 9.54
C LEU A 57 3.24 15.09 10.67
N ASP A 58 4.03 14.03 10.43
CA ASP A 58 4.25 12.99 11.43
C ASP A 58 4.92 13.55 12.69
N ARG A 59 5.96 14.38 12.52
CA ARG A 59 6.66 15.01 13.64
C ARG A 59 5.75 15.94 14.44
N ALA A 60 5.01 16.81 13.76
CA ALA A 60 4.10 17.74 14.42
C ALA A 60 2.92 17.03 15.12
N ALA A 61 2.42 15.92 14.57
CA ALA A 61 1.41 15.11 15.24
C ALA A 61 1.92 14.53 16.57
N ILE A 62 3.19 14.11 16.61
CA ILE A 62 3.85 13.62 17.82
C ILE A 62 4.16 14.77 18.79
N GLU A 63 4.83 15.81 18.33
CA GLU A 63 5.41 16.86 19.17
C GLU A 63 4.37 17.91 19.63
N GLU A 64 3.46 18.33 18.75
CA GLU A 64 2.48 19.39 19.06
C GLU A 64 1.16 18.83 19.61
N TYR A 65 0.77 17.62 19.17
CA TYR A 65 -0.51 17.01 19.54
C TYR A 65 -0.37 15.80 20.45
N GLY A 66 0.86 15.35 20.75
CA GLY A 66 1.11 14.24 21.67
C GLY A 66 0.64 12.88 21.15
N ILE A 67 0.41 12.73 19.83
CA ILE A 67 -0.05 11.46 19.24
C ILE A 67 1.16 10.57 18.99
N PRO A 68 1.32 9.43 19.69
CA PRO A 68 2.49 8.58 19.50
C PRO A 68 2.60 8.05 18.07
N GLY A 69 3.82 7.95 17.52
CA GLY A 69 4.04 7.49 16.14
C GLY A 69 3.43 6.10 15.88
N ILE A 70 3.51 5.20 16.85
CA ILE A 70 2.88 3.87 16.77
C ILE A 70 1.35 3.91 16.58
N VAL A 71 0.67 4.97 17.05
CA VAL A 71 -0.79 5.15 16.86
C VAL A 71 -1.07 5.59 15.42
N LEU A 72 -0.27 6.50 14.87
CA LEU A 72 -0.38 6.90 13.46
C LEU A 72 -0.14 5.70 12.53
N MET A 73 0.90 4.91 12.82
CA MET A 73 1.26 3.68 12.11
C MET A 73 0.15 2.63 12.19
N GLU A 74 -0.53 2.50 13.34
CA GLU A 74 -1.65 1.56 13.46
C GLU A 74 -2.86 1.96 12.62
N ASN A 75 -3.16 3.27 12.55
CA ASN A 75 -4.22 3.78 11.69
C ASN A 75 -3.88 3.64 10.20
N ALA A 76 -2.62 3.90 9.82
CA ALA A 76 -2.10 3.63 8.49
C ALA A 76 -2.28 2.16 8.11
N ALA A 77 -1.87 1.25 8.98
CA ALA A 77 -2.01 -0.18 8.77
C ALA A 77 -3.47 -0.61 8.63
N ALA A 78 -4.38 -0.05 9.44
CA ALA A 78 -5.81 -0.33 9.32
C ALA A 78 -6.38 0.13 7.96
N ALA A 79 -5.89 1.24 7.41
CA ALA A 79 -6.30 1.71 6.08
C ALA A 79 -5.83 0.78 4.96
N VAL A 80 -4.58 0.33 5.03
CA VAL A 80 -4.01 -0.62 4.06
C VAL A 80 -4.68 -1.99 4.18
N GLU A 81 -4.86 -2.51 5.39
CA GLU A 81 -5.54 -3.79 5.68
C GLU A 81 -6.91 -3.85 5.00
N ARG A 82 -7.75 -2.81 5.16
CA ARG A 82 -9.07 -2.75 4.52
C ARG A 82 -8.99 -2.86 3.00
N GLN A 83 -8.00 -2.22 2.39
CA GLN A 83 -7.83 -2.28 0.93
C GLN A 83 -7.22 -3.60 0.47
N ALA A 84 -6.28 -4.17 1.23
CA ALA A 84 -5.72 -5.49 0.98
C ALA A 84 -6.82 -6.57 1.05
N MET A 85 -7.67 -6.54 2.08
CA MET A 85 -8.82 -7.46 2.21
C MET A 85 -9.77 -7.36 1.02
N ARG A 86 -10.13 -6.14 0.59
CA ARG A 86 -10.96 -5.92 -0.60
C ARG A 86 -10.32 -6.48 -1.87
N LEU A 87 -9.03 -6.23 -2.07
CA LEU A 87 -8.32 -6.67 -3.26
C LEU A 87 -8.15 -8.20 -3.28
N MET A 88 -7.86 -8.82 -2.13
CA MET A 88 -7.81 -10.28 -2.01
C MET A 88 -9.16 -10.91 -2.35
N ASP A 89 -10.26 -10.36 -1.83
CA ASP A 89 -11.61 -10.83 -2.13
C ASP A 89 -11.95 -10.73 -3.64
N GLU A 90 -11.52 -9.66 -4.31
CA GLU A 90 -11.59 -9.55 -5.78
C GLU A 90 -10.74 -10.61 -6.49
N MET A 91 -9.49 -10.79 -6.05
CA MET A 91 -8.58 -11.78 -6.63
C MET A 91 -9.11 -13.20 -6.50
N LEU A 92 -9.57 -13.59 -5.32
CA LEU A 92 -10.08 -14.94 -5.02
C LEU A 92 -11.32 -15.27 -5.85
N ARG A 93 -12.22 -14.30 -6.06
CA ARG A 93 -13.36 -14.47 -6.96
C ARG A 93 -12.96 -14.63 -8.42
N SER A 94 -11.96 -13.88 -8.88
CA SER A 94 -11.56 -13.87 -10.30
C SER A 94 -10.65 -15.05 -10.70
N ALA A 95 -9.81 -15.50 -9.79
CA ALA A 95 -8.74 -16.46 -10.09
C ALA A 95 -9.14 -17.91 -9.80
N ALA A 96 -10.22 -18.14 -9.04
CA ALA A 96 -10.63 -19.45 -8.53
C ALA A 96 -9.41 -20.30 -8.08
N PRO A 97 -8.51 -19.76 -7.23
CA PRO A 97 -7.23 -20.40 -6.98
C PRO A 97 -7.44 -21.74 -6.28
N SER A 98 -6.65 -22.74 -6.66
CA SER A 98 -6.75 -24.12 -6.18
C SER A 98 -6.61 -24.23 -4.65
N SER A 99 -5.95 -23.25 -4.02
CA SER A 99 -5.72 -23.19 -2.57
C SER A 99 -6.93 -22.67 -1.78
N GLY A 100 -7.88 -21.99 -2.42
CA GLY A 100 -8.95 -21.26 -1.72
C GLY A 100 -8.47 -20.07 -0.87
N SER A 101 -7.16 -19.81 -0.81
CA SER A 101 -6.53 -18.75 -0.03
C SER A 101 -5.53 -17.94 -0.86
N ALA A 102 -5.42 -16.64 -0.55
CA ALA A 102 -4.39 -15.77 -1.11
C ALA A 102 -3.10 -15.87 -0.29
N LEU A 103 -1.95 -15.80 -0.93
CA LEU A 103 -0.67 -15.55 -0.26
C LEU A 103 -0.45 -14.05 -0.22
N VAL A 104 -0.30 -13.48 0.98
CA VAL A 104 0.10 -12.08 1.17
C VAL A 104 1.57 -12.05 1.54
N LEU A 105 2.39 -11.50 0.66
CA LEU A 105 3.81 -11.29 0.88
C LEU A 105 4.07 -9.80 1.14
N ILE A 106 4.48 -9.47 2.36
CA ILE A 106 4.77 -8.09 2.75
C ILE A 106 6.28 -7.85 2.66
N LEU A 107 6.70 -6.92 1.81
CA LEU A 107 8.09 -6.50 1.64
C LEU A 107 8.37 -5.28 2.50
N CYS A 108 9.15 -5.44 3.57
CA CYS A 108 9.36 -4.40 4.59
C CYS A 108 10.78 -3.82 4.56
N GLY A 109 10.90 -2.52 4.33
CA GLY A 109 12.17 -1.80 4.55
C GLY A 109 12.42 -1.49 6.03
N PRO A 110 13.60 -0.98 6.41
CA PRO A 110 13.94 -0.74 7.82
C PRO A 110 13.34 0.54 8.43
N GLY A 111 12.74 1.40 7.61
CA GLY A 111 12.18 2.69 8.04
C GLY A 111 10.68 2.63 8.38
N ASN A 112 10.07 3.79 8.58
CA ASN A 112 8.66 3.91 8.98
C ASN A 112 7.70 3.18 8.03
N ASN A 113 7.91 3.27 6.70
CA ASN A 113 7.05 2.58 5.74
C ASN A 113 7.07 1.05 5.93
N GLY A 114 8.22 0.48 6.25
CA GLY A 114 8.30 -0.94 6.59
C GLY A 114 7.68 -1.26 7.94
N GLY A 115 7.71 -0.32 8.88
CA GLY A 115 6.91 -0.38 10.11
C GLY A 115 5.40 -0.43 9.83
N ASP A 116 4.90 0.40 8.92
CA ASP A 116 3.51 0.33 8.45
C ASP A 116 3.21 -1.04 7.83
N GLY A 117 4.10 -1.57 6.99
CA GLY A 117 3.99 -2.93 6.43
C GLY A 117 3.95 -4.03 7.50
N LEU A 118 4.80 -3.95 8.52
CA LEU A 118 4.81 -4.90 9.65
C LEU A 118 3.51 -4.82 10.45
N ALA A 119 3.00 -3.61 10.69
CA ALA A 119 1.69 -3.41 11.32
C ALA A 119 0.55 -4.00 10.46
N VAL A 120 0.60 -3.82 9.13
CA VAL A 120 -0.33 -4.47 8.19
C VAL A 120 -0.26 -6.00 8.30
N ALA A 121 0.95 -6.56 8.35
CA ALA A 121 1.15 -8.00 8.43
C ALA A 121 0.50 -8.60 9.68
N ARG A 122 0.71 -8.03 10.87
CA ARG A 122 0.06 -8.53 12.10
C ARG A 122 -1.46 -8.38 12.08
N ARG A 123 -1.98 -7.32 11.48
CA ARG A 123 -3.43 -7.09 11.38
C ARG A 123 -4.07 -8.13 10.45
N LEU A 124 -3.49 -8.33 9.26
CA LEU A 124 -3.94 -9.37 8.34
C LEU A 124 -3.79 -10.77 8.91
N HIS A 125 -2.76 -11.03 9.73
CA HIS A 125 -2.60 -12.32 10.42
C HIS A 125 -3.75 -12.59 11.39
N ASN A 126 -4.19 -11.57 12.14
CA ASN A 126 -5.37 -11.68 12.99
C ASN A 126 -6.65 -11.94 12.16
N GLN A 127 -6.81 -11.27 11.01
CA GLN A 127 -7.94 -11.55 10.10
C GLN A 127 -7.91 -13.00 9.60
N ALA A 128 -6.73 -13.51 9.22
CA ALA A 128 -6.56 -14.89 8.79
C ALA A 128 -6.96 -15.89 9.89
N ALA A 129 -6.56 -15.63 11.14
CA ALA A 129 -6.97 -16.42 12.30
C ALA A 129 -8.50 -16.38 12.55
N MET A 130 -9.17 -15.31 12.12
CA MET A 130 -10.64 -15.18 12.16
C MET A 130 -11.35 -15.73 10.91
N GLY A 131 -10.63 -16.42 10.02
CA GLY A 131 -11.20 -17.10 8.86
C GLY A 131 -11.07 -16.35 7.54
N ALA A 132 -10.36 -15.22 7.49
CA ALA A 132 -9.99 -14.64 6.21
C ALA A 132 -9.09 -15.63 5.42
N PRO A 133 -9.37 -15.88 4.14
CA PRO A 133 -8.62 -16.84 3.32
C PRO A 133 -7.26 -16.27 2.89
N ALA A 134 -6.37 -16.00 3.83
CA ALA A 134 -5.07 -15.37 3.60
C ALA A 134 -3.96 -16.06 4.39
N GLU A 135 -2.85 -16.36 3.72
CA GLU A 135 -1.59 -16.76 4.36
C GLU A 135 -0.63 -15.57 4.35
N ILE A 136 -0.09 -15.23 5.51
CA ILE A 136 0.75 -14.03 5.67
C ILE A 136 2.22 -14.44 5.78
N LYS A 137 3.06 -13.86 4.91
CA LYS A 137 4.52 -13.96 4.98
C LYS A 137 5.16 -12.58 4.93
N ILE A 138 6.25 -12.41 5.66
CA ILE A 138 7.01 -11.16 5.74
C ILE A 138 8.40 -11.40 5.14
N ALA A 139 8.86 -10.48 4.30
CA ALA A 139 10.24 -10.43 3.82
C ALA A 139 10.86 -9.10 4.26
N LEU A 140 11.87 -9.14 5.12
CA LEU A 140 12.62 -7.95 5.49
C LEU A 140 13.64 -7.64 4.39
N CYS A 141 13.58 -6.44 3.83
CA CYS A 141 14.49 -6.00 2.79
C CYS A 141 15.80 -5.41 3.34
N ALA A 142 16.00 -5.48 4.65
CA ALA A 142 17.23 -5.17 5.35
C ALA A 142 17.40 -6.12 6.55
N PRO A 143 18.61 -6.32 7.07
CA PRO A 143 18.82 -7.10 8.27
C PRO A 143 18.03 -6.54 9.47
N ARG A 144 17.61 -7.44 10.38
CA ARG A 144 16.84 -7.11 11.59
C ARG A 144 17.45 -5.95 12.39
N ASP A 145 18.77 -5.91 12.50
CA ASP A 145 19.53 -4.92 13.26
C ASP A 145 19.54 -3.51 12.61
N ARG A 146 18.85 -3.30 11.49
CA ARG A 146 18.63 -1.99 10.87
C ARG A 146 17.30 -1.35 11.28
N PHE A 147 16.35 -2.11 11.82
CA PHE A 147 15.04 -1.60 12.22
C PHE A 147 15.13 -0.86 13.56
N ARG A 148 14.46 0.28 13.70
CA ARG A 148 14.47 1.11 14.92
C ARG A 148 13.08 1.70 15.16
N GLY A 149 12.87 2.28 16.34
CA GLY A 149 11.62 2.97 16.70
C GLY A 149 10.38 2.10 16.49
N ASP A 150 9.31 2.70 15.97
CA ASP A 150 8.02 2.03 15.76
C ASP A 150 8.09 0.84 14.78
N ALA A 151 9.01 0.89 13.81
CA ALA A 151 9.25 -0.24 12.91
C ALA A 151 9.83 -1.46 13.66
N MET A 152 10.76 -1.24 14.59
CA MET A 152 11.27 -2.30 15.46
C MET A 152 10.18 -2.82 16.42
N THR A 153 9.33 -1.94 16.95
CA THR A 153 8.19 -2.34 17.79
C THR A 153 7.29 -3.33 17.05
N ASN A 154 6.86 -3.01 15.83
CA ASN A 154 6.03 -3.92 15.04
C ASN A 154 6.77 -5.18 14.60
N LEU A 155 8.08 -5.10 14.32
CA LEU A 155 8.89 -6.28 13.99
C LEU A 155 8.89 -7.28 15.15
N VAL A 156 9.16 -6.82 16.37
CA VAL A 156 9.15 -7.66 17.58
C VAL A 156 7.77 -8.28 17.82
N ILE A 157 6.69 -7.55 17.55
CA ILE A 157 5.32 -8.08 17.65
C ILE A 157 5.13 -9.22 16.64
N CYS A 158 5.49 -9.01 15.36
CA CYS A 158 5.38 -10.03 14.32
C CYS A 158 6.21 -11.30 14.65
N GLU A 159 7.42 -11.13 15.18
CA GLU A 159 8.27 -12.23 15.67
C GLU A 159 7.58 -13.01 16.79
N ARG A 160 7.00 -12.32 17.78
CA ARG A 160 6.30 -12.94 18.91
C ARG A 160 5.00 -13.62 18.51
N MET A 161 4.32 -13.10 17.49
CA MET A 161 3.17 -13.74 16.85
C MET A 161 3.55 -14.94 15.98
N ARG A 162 4.86 -15.16 15.75
CA ARG A 162 5.39 -16.24 14.91
C ARG A 162 4.86 -16.18 13.47
N ILE A 163 4.65 -14.97 12.96
CA ILE A 163 4.32 -14.78 11.54
C ILE A 163 5.53 -15.24 10.71
N PRO A 164 5.36 -16.10 9.70
CA PRO A 164 6.47 -16.53 8.85
C PRO A 164 7.23 -15.33 8.28
N LEU A 165 8.53 -15.26 8.58
CA LEU A 165 9.36 -14.10 8.28
C LEU A 165 10.72 -14.57 7.75
N GLU A 166 11.13 -14.01 6.61
CA GLU A 166 12.46 -14.16 6.04
C GLU A 166 13.24 -12.85 6.24
N ALA A 167 14.46 -12.95 6.72
CA ALA A 167 15.33 -11.80 6.94
C ALA A 167 16.78 -12.10 6.51
N PRO A 168 17.48 -11.11 5.93
CA PRO A 168 18.91 -11.20 5.70
C PRO A 168 19.69 -11.35 7.02
N LYS A 169 20.82 -12.05 6.96
CA LYS A 169 21.80 -12.06 8.05
C LYS A 169 22.37 -10.65 8.27
N PRO A 170 22.92 -10.33 9.46
CA PRO A 170 23.63 -9.07 9.68
C PRO A 170 24.68 -8.79 8.60
N GLY A 171 24.68 -7.57 8.06
CA GLY A 171 25.54 -7.16 6.95
C GLY A 171 25.13 -7.70 5.56
N GLY A 172 24.10 -8.53 5.47
CA GLY A 172 23.58 -9.08 4.23
C GLY A 172 22.37 -8.33 3.67
N PHE A 173 21.82 -8.87 2.59
CA PHE A 173 20.64 -8.35 1.92
C PHE A 173 19.70 -9.47 1.48
N LEU A 174 18.46 -9.12 1.14
CA LEU A 174 17.46 -10.08 0.69
C LEU A 174 17.70 -10.35 -0.81
N ALA A 175 18.07 -11.59 -1.14
CA ALA A 175 18.26 -12.00 -2.53
C ALA A 175 16.90 -12.43 -3.15
N PRO A 176 16.65 -12.12 -4.44
CA PRO A 176 15.44 -12.54 -5.16
C PRO A 176 15.15 -14.05 -5.08
N ASP A 177 16.17 -14.91 -5.12
CA ASP A 177 15.98 -16.37 -5.01
C ASP A 177 15.30 -16.79 -3.69
N ARG A 178 15.47 -16.01 -2.61
CA ARG A 178 14.78 -16.26 -1.33
C ARG A 178 13.29 -15.93 -1.46
N LEU A 179 12.95 -14.87 -2.19
CA LEU A 179 11.57 -14.50 -2.48
C LEU A 179 10.88 -15.54 -3.37
N ASP A 180 11.59 -16.07 -4.37
CA ASP A 180 11.09 -17.17 -5.20
C ASP A 180 10.75 -18.39 -4.34
N HIS A 181 11.60 -18.77 -3.40
CA HIS A 181 11.28 -19.85 -2.47
C HIS A 181 10.05 -19.55 -1.60
N MET A 182 9.86 -18.31 -1.15
CA MET A 182 8.70 -17.92 -0.34
C MET A 182 7.37 -18.05 -1.09
N VAL A 183 7.38 -17.86 -2.41
CA VAL A 183 6.20 -18.02 -3.27
C VAL A 183 6.18 -19.37 -4.01
N SER A 184 7.24 -20.16 -3.92
CA SER A 184 7.35 -21.46 -4.59
C SER A 184 6.26 -22.44 -4.15
N GLY A 185 5.86 -23.34 -5.06
CA GLY A 185 4.77 -24.31 -4.81
C GLY A 185 3.35 -23.73 -4.92
N ARG A 186 3.20 -22.43 -5.20
CA ARG A 186 1.91 -21.74 -5.31
C ARG A 186 1.41 -21.62 -6.76
N ARG A 187 1.49 -22.71 -7.54
CA ARG A 187 0.90 -22.73 -8.89
C ARG A 187 -0.59 -22.39 -8.80
N ASN A 188 -1.05 -21.40 -9.58
CA ASN A 188 -2.42 -20.86 -9.56
C ASN A 188 -2.89 -20.25 -8.22
N ALA A 189 -2.01 -19.74 -7.37
CA ALA A 189 -2.45 -18.97 -6.20
C ALA A 189 -2.65 -17.49 -6.53
N ALA A 190 -3.61 -16.85 -5.84
CA ALA A 190 -3.68 -15.40 -5.77
C ALA A 190 -2.54 -14.89 -4.87
N ILE A 191 -1.65 -14.04 -5.40
CA ILE A 191 -0.52 -13.48 -4.64
C ILE A 191 -0.72 -11.97 -4.48
N LEU A 192 -0.86 -11.49 -3.26
CA LEU A 192 -0.87 -10.07 -2.97
C LEU A 192 0.49 -9.66 -2.41
N ILE A 193 1.22 -8.83 -3.15
CA ILE A 193 2.45 -8.21 -2.68
C ILE A 193 2.08 -6.89 -2.01
N VAL A 194 2.49 -6.70 -0.76
CA VAL A 194 2.41 -5.41 -0.07
C VAL A 194 3.80 -4.78 -0.13
N ASP A 195 3.94 -3.75 -0.95
CA ASP A 195 5.15 -2.95 -1.04
C ASP A 195 5.20 -1.94 0.11
N ALA A 196 6.07 -2.21 1.07
CA ALA A 196 6.35 -1.37 2.23
C ALA A 196 7.88 -1.14 2.36
N ILE A 197 8.60 -1.09 1.23
CA ILE A 197 10.07 -0.99 1.23
C ILE A 197 10.49 0.45 1.54
N PHE A 198 10.06 1.41 0.72
CA PHE A 198 10.40 2.82 0.82
C PHE A 198 9.13 3.68 0.80
N GLY A 199 9.04 4.61 1.75
CA GLY A 199 8.01 5.65 1.76
C GLY A 199 8.52 6.94 1.10
N THR A 200 8.07 8.10 1.60
CA THR A 200 8.52 9.43 1.14
C THR A 200 10.02 9.72 1.36
N GLY A 201 10.73 8.78 1.99
CA GLY A 201 12.16 8.76 2.31
C GLY A 201 13.09 8.90 1.10
N LEU A 202 12.73 8.26 -0.02
CA LEU A 202 13.64 8.03 -1.14
C LEU A 202 13.72 9.24 -2.07
N ASP A 203 14.94 9.71 -2.32
CA ASP A 203 15.26 10.83 -3.22
C ASP A 203 16.28 10.47 -4.32
N ARG A 204 16.91 9.30 -4.21
CA ARG A 204 17.88 8.74 -5.16
C ARG A 204 17.43 7.39 -5.70
N ALA A 205 18.05 6.95 -6.79
CA ALA A 205 17.82 5.63 -7.35
C ALA A 205 18.11 4.54 -6.30
N ALA A 206 17.21 3.57 -6.18
CA ALA A 206 17.46 2.36 -5.42
C ALA A 206 18.53 1.53 -6.17
N GLU A 207 19.54 1.06 -5.45
CA GLU A 207 20.64 0.26 -6.01
C GLU A 207 20.45 -1.23 -5.70
N PRO A 208 21.08 -2.13 -6.46
CA PRO A 208 21.13 -3.54 -6.09
C PRO A 208 21.71 -3.72 -4.68
N PRO A 209 21.19 -4.66 -3.89
CA PRO A 209 20.18 -5.66 -4.27
C PRO A 209 18.73 -5.21 -4.04
N ILE A 210 18.49 -4.00 -3.52
CA ILE A 210 17.12 -3.57 -3.20
C ILE A 210 16.29 -3.28 -4.48
N SER A 211 16.93 -2.78 -5.54
CA SER A 211 16.28 -2.66 -6.85
C SER A 211 15.88 -4.02 -7.41
N ASP A 212 16.66 -5.06 -7.16
CA ASP A 212 16.40 -6.41 -7.68
C ASP A 212 15.16 -7.02 -7.03
N VAL A 213 14.93 -6.73 -5.74
CA VAL A 213 13.69 -7.08 -5.04
C VAL A 213 12.48 -6.37 -5.67
N MET A 214 12.63 -5.10 -6.04
CA MET A 214 11.57 -4.33 -6.67
C MET A 214 11.26 -4.84 -8.09
N ASP A 215 12.30 -5.14 -8.86
CA ASP A 215 12.17 -5.74 -10.19
C ASP A 215 11.59 -7.15 -10.13
N TRP A 216 11.93 -7.94 -9.10
CA TRP A 216 11.29 -9.24 -8.83
C TRP A 216 9.80 -9.10 -8.56
N ALA A 217 9.38 -8.16 -7.72
CA ALA A 217 7.96 -7.95 -7.40
C ALA A 217 7.17 -7.53 -8.65
N ASN A 218 7.77 -6.68 -9.48
CA ASN A 218 7.23 -6.26 -10.77
C ASN A 218 7.11 -7.42 -11.76
N ALA A 219 8.14 -8.29 -11.86
CA ALA A 219 8.11 -9.46 -12.72
C ALA A 219 7.05 -10.47 -12.25
N LEU A 220 6.89 -10.66 -10.94
CA LEU A 220 5.87 -11.53 -10.38
C LEU A 220 4.46 -11.01 -10.68
N ARG A 221 4.25 -9.69 -10.60
CA ARG A 221 3.00 -9.01 -10.98
C ARG A 221 2.65 -9.20 -12.46
N ASP A 222 3.63 -9.03 -13.34
CA ASP A 222 3.41 -9.04 -14.79
C ASP A 222 3.41 -10.46 -15.39
N GLY A 223 3.87 -11.45 -14.63
CA GLY A 223 3.92 -12.84 -15.03
C GLY A 223 2.55 -13.53 -15.08
N ALA A 224 2.57 -14.85 -15.29
CA ALA A 224 1.36 -15.66 -15.40
C ALA A 224 0.63 -15.90 -14.06
N ASN A 225 1.22 -15.48 -12.94
CA ASN A 225 0.59 -15.59 -11.64
C ASN A 225 -0.52 -14.53 -11.50
N HIS A 226 -1.60 -14.84 -10.78
CA HIS A 226 -2.64 -13.86 -10.43
C HIS A 226 -2.14 -12.93 -9.31
N ALA A 227 -1.01 -12.28 -9.56
CA ALA A 227 -0.34 -11.41 -8.61
C ALA A 227 -0.88 -9.97 -8.71
N ARG A 228 -0.99 -9.31 -7.57
CA ARG A 228 -1.34 -7.90 -7.45
C ARG A 228 -0.38 -7.23 -6.49
N VAL A 229 -0.12 -5.95 -6.70
CA VAL A 229 0.73 -5.16 -5.82
C VAL A 229 -0.08 -4.03 -5.18
N ILE A 230 -0.02 -3.94 -3.85
CA ILE A 230 -0.49 -2.78 -3.08
C ILE A 230 0.72 -2.03 -2.50
N ALA A 231 0.88 -0.76 -2.86
CA ALA A 231 1.91 0.10 -2.27
C ALA A 231 1.41 0.79 -1.02
N VAL A 232 2.19 0.72 0.04
CA VAL A 232 1.99 1.47 1.28
C VAL A 232 2.62 2.84 1.11
N ASP A 233 1.79 3.86 1.27
CA ASP A 233 2.09 5.28 1.17
C ASP A 233 2.45 5.80 -0.24
N ILE A 234 3.49 5.22 -0.83
CA ILE A 234 4.02 5.54 -2.15
C ILE A 234 4.71 4.30 -2.72
N PRO A 235 4.56 3.97 -4.03
CA PRO A 235 5.33 2.88 -4.63
C PRO A 235 6.82 3.11 -4.42
N SER A 236 7.50 2.11 -3.88
CA SER A 236 8.94 2.16 -3.65
C SER A 236 9.66 2.46 -4.97
N GLY A 237 10.61 3.40 -4.93
CA GLY A 237 11.29 3.91 -6.13
C GLY A 237 10.67 5.17 -6.73
N LEU A 238 9.45 5.55 -6.35
CA LEU A 238 8.78 6.73 -6.88
C LEU A 238 9.17 8.00 -6.11
N ASN A 239 9.50 9.07 -6.82
CA ASN A 239 9.75 10.35 -6.17
C ASN A 239 8.43 11.00 -5.72
N CYS A 240 8.32 11.26 -4.42
CA CYS A 240 7.16 11.87 -3.76
C CYS A 240 6.69 13.19 -4.39
N ASP A 241 7.61 13.97 -4.94
CA ASP A 241 7.36 15.33 -5.35
C ASP A 241 7.14 15.48 -6.86
N THR A 242 7.78 14.64 -7.67
CA THR A 242 7.70 14.68 -9.14
C THR A 242 6.77 13.61 -9.73
N GLY A 243 6.51 12.52 -8.99
CA GLY A 243 5.71 11.41 -9.47
C GLY A 243 6.43 10.53 -10.50
N MET A 244 7.75 10.66 -10.59
CA MET A 244 8.59 9.90 -11.52
C MET A 244 9.69 9.18 -10.76
N PRO A 245 10.13 7.99 -11.19
CA PRO A 245 11.33 7.36 -10.66
C PRO A 245 12.54 8.29 -10.87
N PRO A 246 13.49 8.36 -9.92
CA PRO A 246 14.78 8.99 -10.15
C PRO A 246 15.47 8.39 -11.38
N ARG A 247 16.40 9.14 -11.99
CA ARG A 247 17.24 8.61 -13.07
C ARG A 247 18.48 7.92 -12.50
N ARG A 248 18.88 6.83 -13.13
CA ARG A 248 20.18 6.18 -12.93
C ARG A 248 21.29 7.03 -13.55
N HIS A 249 22.55 6.68 -13.25
CA HIS A 249 23.72 7.36 -13.81
C HIS A 249 23.79 7.32 -15.35
N ASP A 250 23.21 6.29 -15.97
CA ASP A 250 23.12 6.12 -17.44
C ASP A 250 21.93 6.87 -18.07
N GLY A 251 21.14 7.61 -17.28
CA GLY A 251 19.99 8.40 -17.73
C GLY A 251 18.67 7.63 -17.82
N ALA A 252 18.69 6.29 -17.69
CA ALA A 252 17.47 5.48 -17.66
C ALA A 252 16.67 5.68 -16.36
N PRO A 253 15.35 5.46 -16.36
CA PRO A 253 14.57 5.42 -15.12
C PRO A 253 15.10 4.34 -14.17
N ALA A 254 15.23 4.66 -12.89
CA ALA A 254 15.54 3.69 -11.85
C ALA A 254 14.38 2.72 -11.63
N SER A 255 14.66 1.57 -11.02
CA SER A 255 13.62 0.61 -10.64
C SER A 255 12.58 1.29 -9.75
N CYS A 256 11.31 1.01 -10.03
CA CYS A 256 10.16 1.50 -9.29
C CYS A 256 9.08 0.43 -9.30
N ILE A 257 8.45 0.22 -8.15
CA ILE A 257 7.31 -0.67 -8.02
C ILE A 257 6.14 -0.16 -8.87
N ARG A 258 5.51 -1.07 -9.61
CA ARG A 258 4.23 -0.86 -10.30
C ARG A 258 3.10 -1.42 -9.45
N ALA A 259 2.42 -0.55 -8.72
CA ALA A 259 1.28 -0.93 -7.90
C ALA A 259 0.00 -1.02 -8.73
N ASP A 260 -0.87 -1.98 -8.40
CA ASP A 260 -2.26 -1.99 -8.84
C ASP A 260 -3.09 -1.01 -8.00
N LEU A 261 -2.70 -0.82 -6.74
CA LEU A 261 -3.32 0.11 -5.80
C LEU A 261 -2.25 0.73 -4.88
N THR A 262 -2.26 2.06 -4.74
CA THR A 262 -1.50 2.76 -3.71
C THR A 262 -2.42 3.26 -2.62
N VAL A 263 -2.14 2.89 -1.36
CA VAL A 263 -2.81 3.45 -0.19
C VAL A 263 -1.92 4.56 0.37
N THR A 264 -2.17 5.78 -0.07
CA THR A 264 -1.42 6.96 0.35
C THR A 264 -1.89 7.44 1.70
N LEU A 265 -0.97 7.69 2.63
CA LEU A 265 -1.30 8.02 4.01
C LEU A 265 -1.45 9.54 4.20
N ALA A 266 -2.45 9.95 4.98
CA ALA A 266 -2.90 11.31 5.31
C ALA A 266 -3.40 12.17 4.13
N GLY A 267 -2.77 12.08 2.96
CA GLY A 267 -3.14 12.84 1.77
C GLY A 267 -2.43 12.34 0.53
N LEU A 268 -2.68 13.02 -0.60
CA LEU A 268 -1.96 12.77 -1.84
C LEU A 268 -0.53 13.32 -1.74
N LYS A 269 0.41 12.62 -2.37
CA LYS A 269 1.76 13.15 -2.60
C LYS A 269 1.69 14.07 -3.81
N ARG A 270 2.42 15.19 -3.81
CA ARG A 270 2.44 16.14 -4.93
C ARG A 270 2.72 15.44 -6.26
N GLY A 271 3.66 14.50 -6.27
CA GLY A 271 4.00 13.72 -7.43
C GLY A 271 2.82 12.95 -8.03
N PHE A 272 1.80 12.58 -7.25
CA PHE A 272 0.65 11.83 -7.76
C PHE A 272 -0.27 12.67 -8.63
N LEU A 273 -0.09 14.00 -8.63
CA LEU A 273 -0.77 14.90 -9.56
C LEU A 273 -0.17 14.84 -10.97
N ASN A 274 1.04 14.28 -11.13
CA ASN A 274 1.61 14.00 -12.44
C ASN A 274 0.79 12.88 -13.12
N PRO A 275 0.21 13.11 -14.31
CA PRO A 275 -0.55 12.08 -15.02
C PRO A 275 0.23 10.79 -15.27
N GLU A 276 1.56 10.88 -15.45
CA GLU A 276 2.43 9.73 -15.70
C GLU A 276 2.64 8.87 -14.44
N ALA A 277 2.45 9.44 -13.24
CA ALA A 277 2.62 8.73 -11.97
C ALA A 277 1.67 7.54 -11.84
N ARG A 278 0.52 7.58 -12.54
CA ARG A 278 -0.47 6.48 -12.55
C ARG A 278 0.11 5.15 -13.03
N THR A 279 1.14 5.19 -13.89
CA THR A 279 1.87 3.99 -14.33
C THR A 279 2.49 3.23 -13.16
N TRP A 280 2.84 3.94 -12.09
CA TRP A 280 3.45 3.39 -10.88
C TRP A 280 2.46 3.22 -9.75
N THR A 281 1.52 4.16 -9.59
CA THR A 281 0.61 4.18 -8.43
C THR A 281 -0.62 3.29 -8.60
N GLY A 282 -1.02 2.98 -9.83
CA GLY A 282 -2.28 2.30 -10.11
C GLY A 282 -3.50 3.13 -9.68
N ASP A 283 -4.48 2.50 -9.05
CA ASP A 283 -5.53 3.24 -8.35
C ASP A 283 -4.96 3.88 -7.08
N VAL A 284 -5.48 5.03 -6.66
CA VAL A 284 -5.04 5.69 -5.42
C VAL A 284 -6.18 5.78 -4.42
N PHE A 285 -5.90 5.36 -3.19
CA PHE A 285 -6.78 5.52 -2.04
C PHE A 285 -6.09 6.29 -0.92
N VAL A 286 -6.66 7.42 -0.50
CA VAL A 286 -6.18 8.15 0.69
C VAL A 286 -6.63 7.43 1.96
N GLY A 287 -5.67 6.92 2.73
CA GLY A 287 -5.83 6.34 4.06
C GLY A 287 -5.69 7.39 5.16
N ASP A 288 -6.65 7.39 6.09
CA ASP A 288 -6.60 8.22 7.28
C ASP A 288 -5.66 7.61 8.33
N ILE A 289 -4.74 8.42 8.84
CA ILE A 289 -3.78 8.03 9.89
C ILE A 289 -4.15 8.57 11.27
N GLY A 290 -5.27 9.29 11.39
CA GLY A 290 -5.69 9.93 12.64
C GLY A 290 -4.92 11.22 12.95
N ALA A 291 -4.26 11.82 11.95
CA ALA A 291 -3.65 13.14 12.11
C ALA A 291 -4.73 14.23 12.25
N PRO A 292 -4.55 15.26 13.11
CA PRO A 292 -5.50 16.34 13.28
C PRO A 292 -5.77 17.08 11.97
N VAL A 293 -7.04 17.39 11.68
CA VAL A 293 -7.42 18.05 10.43
C VAL A 293 -6.90 19.48 10.34
N GLU A 294 -6.76 20.16 11.47
CA GLU A 294 -6.16 21.49 11.59
C GLU A 294 -4.69 21.45 11.17
N LEU A 295 -3.96 20.44 11.64
CA LEU A 295 -2.54 20.22 11.30
C LEU A 295 -2.38 19.89 9.82
N MET A 296 -3.19 18.95 9.30
CA MET A 296 -3.18 18.60 7.88
C MET A 296 -3.49 19.81 7.00
N ARG A 297 -4.48 20.63 7.37
CA ARG A 297 -4.84 21.85 6.65
C ARG A 297 -3.72 22.88 6.66
N ARG A 298 -3.08 23.08 7.82
CA ARG A 298 -1.94 24.00 7.97
C ARG A 298 -0.81 23.60 7.02
N LEU A 299 -0.37 22.34 7.09
CA LEU A 299 0.78 21.84 6.31
C LEU A 299 0.49 21.64 4.81
N ALA A 300 -0.76 21.38 4.42
CA ALA A 300 -1.16 21.31 3.01
C ALA A 300 -1.30 22.69 2.35
N SER A 301 -1.28 23.77 3.12
CA SER A 301 -1.44 25.14 2.64
C SER A 301 -0.12 25.91 2.50
N GLU A 302 1.00 25.29 2.86
CA GLU A 302 2.31 25.94 2.84
C GLU A 302 2.79 26.24 1.41
N PRO A 303 3.64 27.27 1.21
CA PRO A 303 4.21 27.56 -0.11
C PRO A 303 4.94 26.34 -0.67
N GLY A 304 4.58 25.89 -1.87
CA GLY A 304 5.15 24.69 -2.52
C GLY A 304 4.23 23.46 -2.56
N THR A 305 3.11 23.48 -1.82
CA THR A 305 1.98 22.55 -1.98
C THR A 305 0.96 23.08 -3.01
N VAL A 306 0.53 22.24 -3.96
CA VAL A 306 -0.43 22.61 -5.02
C VAL A 306 -1.85 22.59 -4.43
N ARG A 307 -2.60 23.70 -4.59
CA ARG A 307 -4.00 23.85 -4.14
C ARG A 307 -4.99 23.05 -4.99
#